data_AF-A0A5B9R9Z0-F1
#
_entry.id   AF-A0A5B9R9Z0-F1
#
_cell.length_a   1.000
_cell.length_b   1.000
_cell.length_c   1.000
_cell.angle_alpha   90.00
_cell.angle_beta   90.00
_cell.angle_gamma   90.00
#
_symmetry.space_group_name_H-M   'P 1'
#
loop_
_entity.id
_entity.type
_entity.pdbx_description
1 polymer ?
#
loop_
_entity_poly.entity_id
_entity_poly.type
_entity_poly.pdbx_seq_one_letter_code
_entity_poly.pdbx_strand_id
1 'polypeptide(L)'
;MKNRCLLAVVALCCTATLSTALAQELPLAQPAKPAVAKPAETPVAKPAVRPLSANVELTRGNPIEGTLTDTTQLQMKTSFGAIEIPLSEVAGVRFATAEEATTTVIMLNGDSVTGATNVERMTVETEWGVAQINGSAIAGILLVPNLEWSSYDGLNGKRWSLVEKKAAASSAAGTPTTRPFNPQSRGTIIRN
;
A
#
# COMPACT_ATOMS: atom_id res chain seq x y z
N MET A 1 34.04 6.03 35.14
CA MET A 1 32.93 6.11 36.12
C MET A 1 32.21 4.77 36.11
N LYS A 2 32.41 3.98 37.18
CA LYS A 2 31.81 2.67 37.45
C LYS A 2 30.65 2.93 38.41
N ASN A 3 29.46 2.40 38.15
CA ASN A 3 28.46 2.17 39.21
C ASN A 3 27.77 0.82 38.99
N ARG A 4 27.85 -0.01 40.03
CA ARG A 4 27.35 -1.38 40.17
C ARG A 4 26.12 -1.38 41.09
N CYS A 5 25.37 -2.49 41.05
CA CYS A 5 24.47 -3.04 42.09
C CYS A 5 23.16 -2.25 42.33
N LEU A 6 22.00 -2.89 42.54
CA LEU A 6 21.71 -3.86 43.59
C LEU A 6 20.49 -4.75 43.26
N LEU A 7 20.51 -5.99 43.76
CA LEU A 7 19.42 -6.98 43.81
C LEU A 7 18.32 -6.62 44.82
N ALA A 8 17.09 -7.10 44.61
CA ALA A 8 16.16 -7.47 45.69
C ALA A 8 15.18 -8.58 45.24
N VAL A 9 15.15 -9.67 46.01
CA VAL A 9 14.26 -10.83 45.93
C VAL A 9 13.27 -10.75 47.09
N VAL A 10 11.97 -10.98 46.86
CA VAL A 10 11.03 -11.43 47.92
C VAL A 10 9.95 -12.33 47.32
N ALA A 11 9.77 -13.50 47.95
CA ALA A 11 8.84 -14.57 47.66
C ALA A 11 7.49 -14.37 48.39
N LEU A 12 6.38 -14.98 47.91
CA LEU A 12 5.27 -15.35 48.81
C LEU A 12 4.33 -16.47 48.29
N CYS A 13 4.35 -17.55 49.06
CA CYS A 13 3.39 -18.63 49.40
C CYS A 13 2.20 -19.09 48.52
N CYS A 14 2.19 -20.42 48.41
CA CYS A 14 1.11 -21.40 48.27
C CYS A 14 -0.19 -21.12 49.06
N THR A 15 -1.33 -21.55 48.50
CA THR A 15 -2.29 -22.45 49.19
C THR A 15 -3.16 -23.21 48.18
N ALA A 16 -3.28 -24.52 48.39
CA ALA A 16 -4.18 -25.44 47.71
C ALA A 16 -5.48 -25.61 48.51
N THR A 17 -6.61 -25.84 47.84
CA THR A 17 -7.77 -26.53 48.42
C THR A 17 -8.53 -27.30 47.34
N LEU A 18 -8.53 -28.63 47.46
CA LEU A 18 -9.48 -29.54 46.84
C LEU A 18 -10.80 -29.52 47.62
N SER A 19 -11.94 -29.60 46.91
CA SER A 19 -13.21 -30.07 47.47
C SER A 19 -13.96 -30.89 46.42
N THR A 20 -14.03 -32.19 46.68
CA THR A 20 -14.95 -33.18 46.10
C THR A 20 -16.36 -33.00 46.68
N ALA A 21 -17.39 -33.02 45.84
CA ALA A 21 -18.76 -33.25 46.26
C ALA A 21 -19.41 -34.31 45.36
N LEU A 22 -19.75 -35.44 45.98
CA LEU A 22 -20.61 -36.52 45.51
C LEU A 22 -22.07 -36.07 45.61
N ALA A 23 -22.86 -36.23 44.54
CA ALA A 23 -24.32 -36.24 44.62
C ALA A 23 -24.90 -37.20 43.57
N GLN A 24 -25.88 -37.95 44.01
CA GLN A 24 -26.37 -39.24 43.48
C GLN A 24 -27.25 -39.15 42.22
N GLU A 25 -27.34 -40.31 41.57
CA GLU A 25 -28.14 -40.71 40.41
C GLU A 25 -29.66 -40.38 40.47
N LEU A 26 -30.19 -39.99 39.31
CA LEU A 26 -31.53 -40.33 38.84
C LEU A 26 -31.40 -40.83 37.38
N PRO A 27 -31.93 -42.00 37.01
CA PRO A 27 -31.90 -42.46 35.62
C PRO A 27 -33.07 -41.82 34.87
N LEU A 28 -32.85 -40.63 34.30
CA LEU A 28 -33.69 -40.12 33.21
C LEU A 28 -33.11 -40.57 31.87
N ALA A 29 -34.01 -41.07 31.02
CA ALA A 29 -33.77 -41.59 29.69
C ALA A 29 -32.75 -40.74 28.90
N GLN A 30 -31.69 -41.39 28.40
CA GLN A 30 -30.72 -40.76 27.50
C GLN A 30 -31.42 -40.42 26.17
N PRO A 31 -31.58 -39.14 25.81
CA PRO A 31 -31.83 -38.81 24.41
C PRO A 31 -30.55 -39.13 23.63
N ALA A 32 -30.71 -39.81 22.50
CA ALA A 32 -29.63 -40.17 21.60
C ALA A 32 -28.70 -38.97 21.35
N LYS A 33 -27.41 -39.18 21.64
CA LYS A 33 -26.33 -38.22 21.41
C LYS A 33 -26.37 -37.81 19.92
N PRO A 34 -26.62 -36.54 19.56
CA PRO A 34 -26.39 -36.10 18.21
C PRO A 34 -24.90 -36.29 17.94
N ALA A 35 -24.56 -37.07 16.91
CA ALA A 35 -23.20 -37.18 16.43
C ALA A 35 -22.70 -35.77 16.11
N VAL A 36 -21.79 -35.26 16.93
CA VAL A 36 -21.08 -34.01 16.67
C VAL A 36 -20.26 -34.26 15.40
N ALA A 37 -20.79 -33.79 14.27
CA ALA A 37 -20.07 -33.76 13.03
C ALA A 37 -18.78 -32.96 13.24
N LYS A 38 -17.64 -33.63 13.07
CA LYS A 38 -16.32 -32.99 12.97
C LYS A 38 -16.45 -31.88 11.91
N PRO A 39 -16.22 -30.60 12.25
CA PRO A 39 -16.22 -29.55 11.24
C PRO A 39 -15.23 -29.93 10.15
N ALA A 40 -15.72 -30.04 8.92
CA ALA A 40 -14.87 -30.18 7.76
C ALA A 40 -13.95 -28.96 7.73
N GLU A 41 -12.65 -29.19 7.84
CA GLU A 41 -11.64 -28.17 7.57
C GLU A 41 -11.81 -27.75 6.11
N THR A 42 -12.52 -26.64 5.89
CA THR A 42 -12.58 -25.99 4.59
C THR A 42 -11.13 -25.70 4.20
N PRO A 43 -10.62 -26.20 3.06
CA PRO A 43 -9.31 -25.81 2.58
C PRO A 43 -9.39 -24.30 2.36
N VAL A 44 -8.68 -23.52 3.18
CA VAL A 44 -8.48 -22.09 2.93
C VAL A 44 -7.74 -22.02 1.60
N ALA A 45 -8.50 -21.78 0.53
CA ALA A 45 -7.96 -21.60 -0.79
C ALA A 45 -6.92 -20.48 -0.69
N LYS A 46 -5.65 -20.81 -0.93
CA LYS A 46 -4.59 -19.82 -1.12
C LYS A 46 -5.14 -18.78 -2.09
N PRO A 47 -5.21 -17.50 -1.72
CA PRO A 47 -5.59 -16.46 -2.66
C PRO A 47 -4.70 -16.61 -3.88
N ALA A 48 -5.30 -16.83 -5.06
CA ALA A 48 -4.57 -16.81 -6.30
C ALA A 48 -3.96 -15.42 -6.44
N VAL A 49 -2.68 -15.29 -6.09
CA VAL A 49 -1.90 -14.06 -6.20
C VAL A 49 -1.89 -13.72 -7.68
N ARG A 50 -2.71 -12.77 -8.09
CA ARG A 50 -2.70 -12.27 -9.46
C ARG A 50 -1.39 -11.50 -9.63
N PRO A 51 -0.59 -11.80 -10.67
CA PRO A 51 0.59 -11.02 -11.00
C PRO A 51 0.19 -9.54 -11.15
N LEU A 52 0.75 -8.67 -10.31
CA LEU A 52 0.52 -7.23 -10.38
C LEU A 52 1.79 -6.56 -10.87
N SER A 53 1.73 -6.01 -12.08
CA SER A 53 2.83 -5.26 -12.67
C SER A 53 3.12 -4.01 -11.82
N ALA A 54 4.38 -3.80 -11.50
CA ALA A 54 4.84 -2.70 -10.68
C ALA A 54 6.15 -2.13 -11.23
N ASN A 55 6.25 -0.82 -11.21
CA ASN A 55 7.49 -0.08 -11.37
C ASN A 55 7.95 0.39 -9.99
N VAL A 56 9.08 -0.14 -9.55
CA VAL A 56 9.64 0.11 -8.23
C VAL A 56 10.75 1.15 -8.35
N GLU A 57 10.49 2.34 -7.80
CA GLU A 57 11.48 3.40 -7.71
C GLU A 57 12.41 3.12 -6.52
N LEU A 58 13.70 3.04 -6.80
CA LEU A 58 14.72 2.91 -5.77
C LEU A 58 15.15 4.29 -5.27
N THR A 59 15.54 4.38 -4.00
CA THR A 59 16.14 5.61 -3.44
C THR A 59 17.46 5.95 -4.14
N ARG A 60 18.16 4.94 -4.65
CA ARG A 60 19.41 5.08 -5.42
C ARG A 60 19.40 4.09 -6.58
N GLY A 61 19.63 4.60 -7.78
CA GLY A 61 19.74 3.80 -8.99
C GLY A 61 18.54 3.94 -9.93
N ASN A 62 18.43 3.00 -10.86
CA ASN A 62 17.35 2.98 -11.85
C ASN A 62 16.11 2.27 -11.29
N PRO A 63 14.90 2.67 -11.72
CA PRO A 63 13.69 1.95 -11.37
C PRO A 63 13.73 0.51 -11.89
N ILE A 64 13.09 -0.39 -11.15
CA ILE A 64 12.96 -1.80 -11.52
C ILE A 64 11.52 -2.05 -11.93
N GLU A 65 11.32 -2.51 -13.16
CA GLU A 65 10.02 -2.93 -13.67
C GLU A 65 9.88 -4.44 -13.56
N GLY A 66 8.72 -4.89 -13.08
CA GLY A 66 8.44 -6.31 -12.95
C GLY A 66 7.07 -6.57 -12.35
N THR A 67 6.90 -7.75 -11.77
CA THR A 67 5.65 -8.19 -11.15
C THR A 67 5.87 -8.45 -9.66
N LEU A 68 5.00 -7.90 -8.81
CA LEU A 68 4.98 -8.24 -7.39
C LEU A 68 4.38 -9.62 -7.18
N THR A 69 5.13 -10.51 -6.53
CA THR A 69 4.71 -11.88 -6.24
C THR A 69 4.54 -12.16 -4.75
N ASP A 70 5.14 -11.34 -3.88
CA ASP A 70 5.22 -11.60 -2.44
C ASP A 70 3.96 -11.20 -1.67
N THR A 71 3.26 -10.17 -2.13
CA THR A 71 2.21 -9.51 -1.33
C THR A 71 1.11 -8.95 -2.21
N THR A 72 -0.14 -9.14 -1.78
CA THR A 72 -1.35 -8.60 -2.42
C THR A 72 -2.00 -7.47 -1.63
N GLN A 73 -1.58 -7.25 -0.37
CA GLN A 73 -2.14 -6.27 0.55
C GLN A 73 -1.03 -5.49 1.25
N LEU A 74 -1.14 -4.17 1.24
CA LEU A 74 -0.22 -3.28 1.96
C LEU A 74 -0.74 -3.06 3.38
N GLN A 75 0.03 -3.52 4.37
CA GLN A 75 -0.22 -3.21 5.78
C GLN A 75 0.30 -1.81 6.11
N MET A 76 -0.57 -0.97 6.67
CA MET A 76 -0.22 0.39 7.05
C MET A 76 -0.84 0.75 8.40
N LYS A 77 -0.09 1.50 9.21
CA LYS A 77 -0.54 2.07 10.48
C LYS A 77 -0.77 3.56 10.30
N THR A 78 -2.03 3.97 10.39
CA THR A 78 -2.45 5.37 10.34
C THR A 78 -2.71 5.89 11.75
N SER A 79 -2.99 7.19 11.89
CA SER A 79 -3.44 7.79 13.16
C SER A 79 -4.76 7.21 13.67
N PHE A 80 -5.56 6.60 12.79
CA PHE A 80 -6.86 6.02 13.12
C PHE A 80 -6.80 4.51 13.40
N GLY A 81 -5.63 3.88 13.22
CA GLY A 81 -5.44 2.45 13.44
C GLY A 81 -4.64 1.77 12.32
N ALA A 82 -4.49 0.45 12.43
CA ALA A 82 -3.92 -0.38 11.39
C ALA A 82 -4.97 -0.70 10.33
N ILE A 83 -4.60 -0.58 9.06
CA ILE A 83 -5.43 -0.91 7.90
C ILE A 83 -4.63 -1.79 6.93
N GLU A 84 -5.34 -2.66 6.23
CA GLU A 84 -4.80 -3.49 5.15
C GLU A 84 -5.42 -3.02 3.84
N ILE A 85 -4.61 -2.44 2.94
CA ILE A 85 -5.08 -1.90 1.66
C ILE A 85 -4.74 -2.89 0.55
N PRO A 86 -5.71 -3.41 -0.22
CA PRO A 86 -5.42 -4.29 -1.34
C PRO A 86 -4.65 -3.53 -2.42
N LEU A 87 -3.52 -4.08 -2.89
CA LEU A 87 -2.69 -3.43 -3.91
C LEU A 87 -3.43 -3.25 -5.25
N SER A 88 -4.50 -4.02 -5.49
CA SER A 88 -5.37 -3.85 -6.66
C SER A 88 -6.12 -2.51 -6.70
N GLU A 89 -6.24 -1.81 -5.55
CA GLU A 89 -6.90 -0.50 -5.46
C GLU A 89 -5.89 0.65 -5.35
N VAL A 90 -4.60 0.32 -5.30
CA VAL A 90 -3.52 1.30 -5.13
C VAL A 90 -2.97 1.69 -6.50
N ALA A 91 -2.90 2.99 -6.76
CA ALA A 91 -2.24 3.52 -7.95
C ALA A 91 -0.72 3.62 -7.75
N GLY A 92 -0.32 4.08 -6.56
CA GLY A 92 1.07 4.14 -6.17
C GLY A 92 1.27 4.29 -4.66
N VAL A 93 2.43 3.85 -4.19
CA VAL A 93 2.91 3.97 -2.81
C VAL A 93 4.18 4.81 -2.81
N ARG A 94 4.21 5.88 -2.03
CA ARG A 94 5.41 6.68 -1.78
C ARG A 94 5.90 6.40 -0.37
N PHE A 95 7.10 5.86 -0.22
CA PHE A 95 7.65 5.51 1.09
C PHE A 95 8.25 6.73 1.79
N ALA A 96 8.23 6.69 3.12
CA ALA A 96 8.94 7.67 3.94
C ALA A 96 10.44 7.71 3.58
N THR A 97 10.98 8.91 3.45
CA THR A 97 12.41 9.14 3.18
C THR A 97 13.05 9.88 4.36
N ALA A 98 14.36 10.15 4.32
CA ALA A 98 15.01 10.92 5.39
C ALA A 98 14.41 12.33 5.57
N GLU A 99 13.80 12.88 4.53
CA GLU A 99 13.17 14.20 4.53
C GLU A 99 11.68 14.15 4.87
N GLU A 100 11.05 12.97 4.78
CA GLU A 100 9.61 12.78 4.88
C GLU A 100 9.26 11.67 5.88
N ALA A 101 8.56 12.02 6.95
CA ALA A 101 8.29 11.09 8.05
C ALA A 101 7.22 10.03 7.76
N THR A 102 6.41 10.18 6.71
CA THR A 102 5.21 9.37 6.48
C THR A 102 5.11 8.83 5.07
N THR A 103 4.73 7.57 4.94
CA THR A 103 4.37 6.93 3.67
C THR A 103 3.02 7.47 3.20
N THR A 104 2.92 7.78 1.91
CA THR A 104 1.67 8.20 1.26
C THR A 104 1.25 7.15 0.24
N VAL A 105 0.02 6.67 0.36
CA VAL A 105 -0.59 5.75 -0.59
C VAL A 105 -1.63 6.52 -1.38
N ILE A 106 -1.54 6.50 -2.71
CA ILE A 106 -2.54 7.08 -3.61
C ILE A 106 -3.32 5.94 -4.23
N MET A 107 -4.63 5.96 -4.04
CA MET A 107 -5.57 4.97 -4.56
C MET A 107 -5.98 5.28 -6.00
N LEU A 108 -6.53 4.29 -6.70
CA LEU A 108 -7.02 4.42 -8.08
C LEU A 108 -8.16 5.43 -8.22
N ASN A 109 -8.90 5.69 -7.14
CA ASN A 109 -9.95 6.71 -7.11
C ASN A 109 -9.41 8.14 -6.92
N GLY A 110 -8.09 8.32 -6.74
CA GLY A 110 -7.45 9.60 -6.48
C GLY A 110 -7.38 9.98 -5.00
N ASP A 111 -7.95 9.19 -4.09
CA ASP A 111 -7.82 9.41 -2.66
C ASP A 111 -6.39 9.12 -2.21
N SER A 112 -5.97 9.82 -1.14
CA SER A 112 -4.65 9.61 -0.54
C SER A 112 -4.79 9.27 0.93
N VAL A 113 -4.00 8.29 1.38
CA VAL A 113 -3.91 7.89 2.78
C VAL A 113 -2.46 7.99 3.21
N THR A 114 -2.23 8.57 4.39
CA THR A 114 -0.90 8.73 4.96
C THR A 114 -0.76 7.88 6.21
N GLY A 115 0.42 7.29 6.39
CA GLY A 115 0.69 6.44 7.54
C GLY A 115 2.12 5.94 7.57
N ALA A 116 2.40 5.06 8.53
CA ALA A 116 3.64 4.30 8.60
C ALA A 116 3.40 2.90 8.04
N THR A 117 4.22 2.47 7.08
CA THR A 117 4.24 1.08 6.63
C THR A 117 5.60 0.48 7.01
N ASN A 118 5.62 -0.82 7.29
CA ASN A 118 6.85 -1.56 7.51
C ASN A 118 6.97 -2.61 6.40
N VAL A 119 7.75 -2.29 5.37
CA VAL A 119 8.11 -3.24 4.32
C VAL A 119 9.55 -3.63 4.58
N GLU A 120 9.79 -4.88 4.98
CA GLU A 120 11.16 -5.36 5.22
C GLU A 120 11.85 -5.75 3.92
N ARG A 121 11.14 -6.55 3.11
CA ARG A 121 11.62 -7.07 1.83
C ARG A 121 10.47 -7.14 0.85
N MET A 122 10.81 -6.93 -0.42
CA MET A 122 9.88 -7.06 -1.52
C MET A 122 10.50 -7.92 -2.62
N THR A 123 9.73 -8.87 -3.11
CA THR A 123 10.14 -9.76 -4.21
C THR A 123 9.46 -9.32 -5.50
N VAL A 124 10.27 -8.97 -6.49
CA VAL A 124 9.83 -8.53 -7.82
C VAL A 124 10.34 -9.51 -8.85
N GLU A 125 9.44 -10.09 -9.64
CA GLU A 125 9.78 -10.90 -10.79
C GLU A 125 9.98 -10.02 -12.02
N THR A 126 11.21 -9.96 -12.50
CA THR A 126 11.63 -9.15 -13.66
C THR A 126 11.96 -10.05 -14.85
N GLU A 127 12.17 -9.46 -16.03
CA GLU A 127 12.51 -10.21 -17.26
C GLU A 127 13.83 -11.00 -17.14
N TRP A 128 14.76 -10.53 -16.30
CA TRP A 128 16.06 -11.15 -16.07
C TRP A 128 16.09 -12.07 -14.84
N GLY A 129 14.96 -12.23 -14.15
CA GLY A 129 14.81 -13.14 -13.01
C GLY A 129 14.15 -12.49 -11.79
N VAL A 130 14.26 -13.17 -10.65
CA VAL A 130 13.66 -12.71 -9.39
C VAL A 130 14.63 -11.77 -8.65
N ALA A 131 14.18 -10.56 -8.39
CA ALA A 131 14.90 -9.55 -7.63
C ALA A 131 14.30 -9.41 -6.23
N GLN A 132 15.14 -9.49 -5.20
CA GLN A 132 14.74 -9.19 -3.83
C GLN A 132 15.29 -7.83 -3.41
N ILE A 133 14.39 -6.91 -3.08
CA ILE A 133 14.71 -5.51 -2.77
C ILE A 133 14.44 -5.28 -1.28
N ASN A 134 15.37 -4.61 -0.60
CA ASN A 134 15.16 -4.19 0.78
C ASN A 134 14.18 -3.02 0.82
N GLY A 135 13.17 -3.06 1.68
CA GLY A 135 12.17 -2.00 1.74
C GLY A 135 12.74 -0.62 2.08
N SER A 136 13.87 -0.55 2.79
CA SER A 136 14.56 0.72 3.05
C SER A 136 15.22 1.35 1.82
N ALA A 137 15.37 0.59 0.72
CA ALA A 137 15.94 1.06 -0.53
C ALA A 137 14.87 1.48 -1.55
N ILE A 138 13.59 1.36 -1.20
CA ILE A 138 12.47 1.70 -2.06
C ILE A 138 12.05 3.14 -1.76
N ALA A 139 12.04 3.99 -2.77
CA ALA A 139 11.48 5.34 -2.69
C ALA A 139 9.98 5.34 -2.98
N GLY A 140 9.54 4.53 -3.94
CA GLY A 140 8.15 4.43 -4.34
C GLY A 140 7.83 3.18 -5.15
N ILE A 141 6.55 2.87 -5.27
CA ILE A 141 6.03 1.81 -6.12
C ILE A 141 4.89 2.42 -6.93
N LEU A 142 4.93 2.24 -8.24
CA LEU A 142 3.86 2.61 -9.16
C LEU A 142 3.25 1.33 -9.72
N LEU A 143 1.96 1.15 -9.53
CA LEU A 143 1.22 -0.04 -9.97
C LEU A 143 0.49 0.21 -11.28
N VAL A 144 0.25 1.47 -11.60
CA VAL A 144 -0.35 1.91 -12.86
C VAL A 144 0.76 2.40 -13.80
N PRO A 145 0.83 1.89 -15.03
CA PRO A 145 1.82 2.35 -16.00
C PRO A 145 1.56 3.80 -16.42
N ASN A 146 2.60 4.48 -16.88
CA ASN A 146 2.54 5.87 -17.36
C ASN A 146 2.14 6.91 -16.31
N LEU A 147 2.21 6.60 -15.02
CA LEU A 147 2.13 7.60 -13.96
C LEU A 147 3.52 8.00 -13.49
N GLU A 148 3.62 9.22 -12.99
CA GLU A 148 4.83 9.78 -12.41
C GLU A 148 4.48 10.53 -11.11
N TRP A 149 5.37 10.47 -10.13
CA TRP A 149 5.21 11.20 -8.89
C TRP A 149 5.48 12.70 -9.11
N SER A 150 4.51 13.53 -8.74
CA SER A 150 4.65 14.98 -8.67
C SER A 150 4.54 15.43 -7.22
N SER A 151 5.51 16.22 -6.77
CA SER A 151 5.46 16.87 -5.46
C SER A 151 5.09 18.34 -5.59
N TYR A 152 4.25 18.84 -4.69
CA TYR A 152 3.98 20.26 -4.52
C TYR A 152 4.14 20.65 -3.05
N ASP A 153 4.69 21.83 -2.80
CA ASP A 153 4.86 22.34 -1.44
C ASP A 153 3.51 22.87 -0.93
N GLY A 154 3.01 22.27 0.14
CA GLY A 154 1.78 22.67 0.82
C GLY A 154 2.05 23.22 2.23
N LEU A 155 1.00 23.73 2.88
CA LEU A 155 1.09 24.26 4.25
C LEU A 155 1.62 23.24 5.29
N ASN A 156 1.46 21.95 5.02
CA ASN A 156 1.89 20.85 5.90
C ASN A 156 3.12 20.10 5.35
N GLY A 157 3.94 20.75 4.51
CA GLY A 157 5.08 20.14 3.86
C GLY A 157 4.76 19.64 2.45
N LYS A 158 5.62 18.75 1.93
CA LYS A 158 5.47 18.19 0.58
C LYS A 158 4.24 17.30 0.50
N ARG A 159 3.45 17.52 -0.54
CA ARG A 159 2.30 16.68 -0.88
C ARG A 159 2.58 16.01 -2.21
N TRP A 160 2.27 14.73 -2.27
CA TRP A 160 2.45 13.91 -3.45
C TRP A 160 1.15 13.77 -4.23
N SER A 161 1.24 13.79 -5.55
CA SER A 161 0.18 13.44 -6.48
C SER A 161 0.75 12.59 -7.60
N LEU A 162 -0.07 11.76 -8.23
CA LEU A 162 0.30 11.07 -9.46
C LEU A 162 -0.18 11.89 -10.65
N VAL A 163 0.70 12.09 -11.62
CA VAL A 163 0.40 12.75 -12.89
C VAL A 163 0.69 11.80 -14.04
N GLU A 164 -0.07 11.91 -15.12
CA GLU A 164 0.24 11.16 -16.33
C GLU A 164 1.58 11.64 -16.90
N LYS A 165 2.47 10.69 -17.14
CA LYS A 165 3.68 10.93 -17.90
C LYS A 165 3.25 11.37 -19.29
N LYS A 166 3.43 12.66 -19.59
CA LYS A 166 3.15 13.21 -20.92
C LYS A 166 3.98 12.41 -21.91
N ALA A 167 3.34 11.50 -22.63
CA ALA A 167 3.97 10.79 -23.73
C ALA A 167 4.55 11.87 -24.65
N ALA A 168 5.86 11.83 -24.90
CA ALA A 168 6.45 12.66 -25.92
C ALA A 168 5.73 12.31 -27.23
N ALA A 169 4.77 13.16 -27.62
CA ALA A 169 4.07 13.01 -28.87
C ALA A 169 5.13 13.02 -29.96
N SER A 170 5.31 11.87 -30.61
CA SER A 170 6.00 11.78 -31.88
C SER A 170 5.38 12.82 -32.80
N SER A 171 6.09 13.92 -32.98
CA SER A 171 5.64 15.07 -33.76
C SER A 171 5.78 14.72 -35.23
N ALA A 172 4.88 13.87 -35.73
CA ALA A 172 4.53 13.80 -37.14
C ALA A 172 3.27 14.65 -37.36
N ALA A 173 3.39 15.95 -37.08
CA ALA A 173 2.36 16.93 -37.41
C ALA A 173 2.56 17.42 -38.84
N GLY A 174 1.86 16.80 -39.79
CA GLY A 174 1.57 17.45 -41.06
C GLY A 174 0.71 18.68 -40.77
N THR A 175 1.18 19.85 -41.19
CA THR A 175 0.46 21.12 -41.12
C THR A 175 -0.72 21.15 -42.11
N PRO A 176 -1.97 21.36 -41.67
CA PRO A 176 -2.98 21.98 -42.50
C PRO A 176 -2.90 23.50 -42.28
N THR A 177 -2.40 24.21 -43.30
CA THR A 177 -2.47 25.67 -43.40
C THR A 177 -3.93 26.08 -43.58
N THR A 178 -4.58 26.52 -42.50
CA THR A 178 -5.87 27.22 -42.56
C THR A 178 -5.62 28.71 -42.57
N ARG A 179 -5.64 29.30 -43.77
CA ARG A 179 -5.54 30.76 -43.98
C ARG A 179 -6.93 31.38 -43.73
N PRO A 180 -7.11 32.30 -42.76
CA PRO A 180 -8.38 33.01 -42.64
C PRO A 180 -8.50 34.05 -43.76
N PHE A 181 -9.54 33.89 -44.58
CA PHE A 181 -10.01 34.89 -45.54
C PHE A 181 -10.76 35.98 -44.76
N ASN A 182 -10.27 37.22 -44.80
CA ASN A 182 -10.91 38.37 -44.16
C ASN A 182 -11.44 39.33 -45.23
N PRO A 183 -12.76 39.33 -45.53
CA PRO A 183 -13.39 40.33 -46.38
C PRO A 183 -14.06 41.43 -45.52
N GLN A 184 -13.81 42.69 -45.90
CA GLN A 184 -14.56 43.91 -45.52
C GLN A 184 -14.14 44.67 -44.24
N SER A 185 -13.38 45.75 -44.43
CA SER A 185 -13.70 47.07 -43.84
C SER A 185 -12.89 48.18 -44.52
N ARG A 186 -13.38 48.73 -45.63
CA ARG A 186 -12.91 50.02 -46.18
C ARG A 186 -14.12 50.93 -46.38
N GLY A 187 -14.41 51.72 -45.36
CA GLY A 187 -15.37 52.81 -45.41
C GLY A 187 -15.03 53.80 -44.29
N THR A 188 -14.66 55.03 -44.66
CA THR A 188 -14.72 56.33 -43.94
C THR A 188 -13.92 57.32 -44.79
N ILE A 189 -14.55 58.09 -45.69
CA ILE A 189 -15.09 59.46 -45.53
C ILE A 189 -14.00 60.48 -45.12
N ILE A 190 -13.59 61.33 -46.07
CA ILE A 190 -12.94 62.63 -45.82
C ILE A 190 -13.88 63.71 -46.36
N ARG A 191 -14.29 64.64 -45.49
CA ARG A 191 -14.95 65.90 -45.85
C ARG A 191 -13.89 66.99 -45.99
N ASN A 192 -14.05 67.85 -47.00
CA ASN A 192 -13.47 69.20 -47.05
C ASN A 192 -14.33 70.18 -46.26
#